data_AF-A0A8T0CCX4-F1
#
_entry.id   AF-A0A8T0CCX4-F1
#
_cell.length_a   1.000
_cell.length_b   1.000
_cell.length_c   1.000
_cell.angle_alpha   90.00
_cell.angle_beta   90.00
_cell.angle_gamma   90.00
#
_symmetry.space_group_name_H-M   'P 1'
#
loop_
_entity.id
_entity.type
_entity.pdbx_description
1 polymer ?
#
loop_
_entity_poly.entity_id
_entity_poly.type
_entity_poly.pdbx_seq_one_letter_code
_entity_poly.pdbx_strand_id
1 'polypeptide(L)'
;MRAVLLVFSAVLLSFSSASFAAGWTGYGKVKELGQQPKNAPTDIVVVADIASNSTKCAVKDKFLFDIQDSRDERVYSTLLTALVAQKEVRFFLEDDCSVWDMPKITGIYIR
;
A
#
# COMPACT_ATOMS: atom_id res chain seq x y z
N MET A 1 46.68 19.51 19.52
CA MET A 1 45.91 18.38 18.96
C MET A 1 44.45 18.44 19.44
N ARG A 2 43.67 19.44 19.00
CA ARG A 2 42.23 19.58 19.35
C ARG A 2 41.30 19.58 18.13
N ALA A 3 41.86 19.55 16.92
CA ALA A 3 41.12 19.64 15.66
C ALA A 3 40.61 18.29 15.12
N VAL A 4 41.11 17.16 15.63
CA VAL A 4 40.78 15.82 15.09
C VAL A 4 39.44 15.30 15.60
N LEU A 5 38.93 15.84 16.72
CA LEU A 5 37.73 15.32 17.39
C LEU A 5 36.41 15.86 16.81
N LEU A 6 36.44 16.94 16.01
CA LEU A 6 35.23 17.52 15.40
C LEU A 6 34.83 16.88 14.06
N VAL A 7 35.73 16.12 13.42
CA VAL A 7 35.45 15.50 12.11
C VAL A 7 34.65 14.19 12.27
N PHE A 8 34.75 13.53 13.42
CA PHE A 8 34.09 12.24 13.64
C PHE A 8 32.56 12.34 13.88
N SER A 9 32.05 13.49 14.32
CA SER A 9 30.61 13.69 14.56
C SER A 9 29.80 14.00 13.29
N ALA A 10 30.44 14.39 12.18
CA ALA A 10 29.74 14.75 10.95
C ALA A 10 29.40 13.55 10.05
N VAL A 11 30.03 12.39 10.26
CA VAL A 11 29.88 11.21 9.41
C VAL A 11 28.66 10.34 9.81
N LEU A 12 28.14 10.48 11.03
CA LEU A 12 27.05 9.65 11.56
C LEU A 12 25.64 10.04 11.08
N LEU A 13 25.47 11.19 10.40
CA LEU A 13 24.17 11.65 9.90
C LEU A 13 23.91 11.29 8.43
N SER A 14 24.86 10.66 7.75
CA SER A 14 24.78 10.40 6.30
C SER A 14 24.07 9.09 5.94
N PHE A 15 23.55 8.34 6.91
CA PHE A 15 22.84 7.08 6.69
C PHE A 15 21.38 7.15 7.14
N SER A 16 20.66 8.20 6.75
CA SER A 16 19.19 8.13 6.69
C SER A 16 18.81 7.17 5.57
N SER A 17 18.79 5.88 5.86
CA SER A 17 18.11 4.90 5.02
C SER A 17 16.64 5.29 5.01
N ALA A 18 16.17 5.78 3.86
CA ALA A 18 14.75 5.97 3.60
C ALA A 18 14.10 4.58 3.59
N SER A 19 13.73 4.09 4.77
CA SER A 19 12.84 2.96 4.93
C SER A 19 11.48 3.42 4.41
N PHE A 20 11.23 3.21 3.12
CA PHE A 20 9.87 3.14 2.61
C PHE A 20 9.27 1.91 3.29
N ALA A 21 8.35 2.18 4.22
CA ALA A 21 7.78 1.21 5.13
C ALA A 21 6.30 1.04 4.78
N ALA A 22 5.80 -0.17 5.04
CA ALA A 22 4.38 -0.44 5.23
C ALA A 22 3.67 0.74 5.90
N GLY A 23 2.54 1.17 5.32
CA GLY A 23 1.96 2.43 5.71
C GLY A 23 0.70 2.80 4.97
N TRP A 24 0.06 3.86 5.45
CA TRP A 24 -1.14 4.41 4.83
C TRP A 24 -0.78 5.18 3.56
N THR A 25 -1.51 4.89 2.49
CA THR A 25 -1.52 5.74 1.30
C THR A 25 -2.21 7.08 1.58
N GLY A 26 -2.06 8.01 0.64
CA GLY A 26 -2.96 9.14 0.51
C GLY A 26 -4.40 8.68 0.24
N TYR A 27 -5.33 9.63 0.30
CA TYR A 27 -6.71 9.39 -0.13
C TYR A 27 -6.81 9.38 -1.65
N GLY A 28 -7.79 8.65 -2.14
CA GLY A 28 -8.09 8.58 -3.57
C GLY A 28 -9.36 7.78 -3.83
N LYS A 29 -9.61 7.38 -5.07
CA LYS A 29 -10.86 6.70 -5.45
C LYS A 29 -10.60 5.35 -6.08
N VAL A 30 -11.40 4.36 -5.68
CA VAL A 30 -11.46 3.07 -6.38
C VAL A 30 -12.06 3.29 -7.76
N LYS A 31 -11.39 2.77 -8.79
CA LYS A 31 -11.83 2.80 -10.19
C LYS A 31 -12.39 1.44 -10.63
N GLU A 32 -11.81 0.36 -10.13
CA GLU A 32 -12.19 -1.00 -10.52
C GLU A 32 -11.92 -1.99 -9.38
N LEU A 33 -12.76 -3.03 -9.30
CA LEU A 33 -12.58 -4.18 -8.42
C LEU A 33 -12.74 -5.45 -9.26
N GLY A 34 -11.64 -6.19 -9.43
CA GLY A 34 -11.61 -7.43 -10.20
C GLY A 34 -11.43 -8.64 -9.30
N GLN A 35 -12.42 -9.53 -9.27
CA GLN A 35 -12.27 -10.85 -8.66
C GLN A 35 -11.49 -11.77 -9.59
N GLN A 36 -10.53 -12.49 -9.02
CA GLN A 36 -9.70 -13.43 -9.75
C GLN A 36 -10.28 -14.85 -9.65
N PRO A 37 -9.96 -15.75 -10.59
CA PRO A 37 -10.38 -17.15 -10.51
C PRO A 37 -9.77 -17.83 -9.28
N LYS A 38 -10.43 -18.88 -8.77
CA LYS A 38 -10.10 -19.62 -7.53
C LYS A 38 -8.64 -20.11 -7.38
N ASN A 39 -7.86 -20.15 -8.46
CA ASN A 39 -6.46 -20.60 -8.47
C ASN A 39 -5.47 -19.49 -8.83
N ALA A 40 -5.91 -18.23 -8.84
CA ALA A 40 -5.04 -17.08 -9.03
C ALA A 40 -4.16 -16.84 -7.79
N PRO A 41 -3.05 -16.11 -7.94
CA PRO A 41 -2.15 -15.80 -6.82
C PRO A 41 -2.73 -14.80 -5.80
N THR A 42 -3.88 -14.17 -6.10
CA THR A 42 -4.64 -13.31 -5.19
C THR A 42 -6.13 -13.47 -5.49
N ASP A 43 -7.01 -13.11 -4.55
CA ASP A 43 -8.46 -13.18 -4.74
C ASP A 43 -9.03 -11.94 -5.44
N ILE A 44 -8.54 -10.75 -5.10
CA ILE A 44 -9.07 -9.48 -5.59
C ILE A 44 -7.94 -8.54 -6.01
N VAL A 45 -8.12 -7.92 -7.17
CA VAL A 45 -7.32 -6.78 -7.64
C VAL A 45 -8.15 -5.52 -7.53
N VAL A 46 -7.63 -4.54 -6.81
CA VAL A 46 -8.23 -3.21 -6.65
C VAL A 46 -7.46 -2.23 -7.52
N VAL A 47 -8.12 -1.55 -8.45
CA VAL A 47 -7.53 -0.43 -9.20
C VAL A 47 -8.02 0.86 -8.56
N ALA A 48 -7.11 1.73 -8.16
CA ALA A 48 -7.46 2.98 -7.51
C ALA A 48 -6.52 4.12 -7.90
N ASP A 49 -7.08 5.33 -7.94
CA ASP A 49 -6.37 6.56 -8.19
C ASP A 49 -6.05 7.24 -6.87
N ILE A 50 -4.83 7.06 -6.39
CA ILE A 50 -4.40 7.45 -5.05
C ILE A 50 -3.36 8.57 -5.13
N ALA A 51 -3.59 9.66 -4.40
CA ALA A 51 -2.76 10.87 -4.49
C ALA A 51 -1.30 10.67 -4.03
N SER A 52 -1.05 9.73 -3.12
CA SER A 52 0.30 9.37 -2.70
C SER A 52 0.41 7.88 -2.38
N ASN A 53 1.35 7.21 -3.01
CA ASN A 53 1.66 5.81 -2.75
C ASN A 53 3.17 5.66 -2.49
N SER A 54 3.52 5.32 -1.24
CA SER A 54 4.90 5.14 -0.78
C SER A 54 5.43 3.72 -0.99
N THR A 55 4.72 2.86 -1.72
CA THR A 55 5.18 1.51 -2.02
C THR A 55 6.47 1.49 -2.85
N LYS A 56 7.24 0.42 -2.66
CA LYS A 56 8.42 0.06 -3.46
C LYS A 56 8.06 -0.68 -4.75
N CYS A 57 6.82 -1.18 -4.86
CA CYS A 57 6.40 -1.95 -6.03
C CYS A 57 6.35 -1.07 -7.30
N ALA A 58 6.58 -1.70 -8.46
CA ALA A 58 6.58 -0.99 -9.74
C ALA A 58 5.18 -0.49 -10.12
N VAL A 59 4.15 -1.28 -9.81
CA VAL A 59 2.75 -0.93 -10.04
C VAL A 59 2.19 -0.21 -8.81
N LYS A 60 1.68 1.01 -9.01
CA LYS A 60 1.26 1.90 -7.91
C LYS A 60 -0.23 2.21 -7.86
N ASP A 61 -0.95 1.90 -8.93
CA ASP A 61 -2.38 2.14 -9.12
C ASP A 61 -3.22 0.87 -8.93
N LYS A 62 -2.58 -0.27 -8.73
CA LYS A 62 -3.22 -1.57 -8.48
C LYS A 62 -2.77 -2.14 -7.15
N PHE A 63 -3.68 -2.80 -6.46
CA PHE A 63 -3.48 -3.33 -5.12
C PHE A 63 -4.07 -4.73 -5.03
N LEU A 64 -3.38 -5.61 -4.31
CA LEU A 64 -3.80 -6.99 -4.10
C LEU A 64 -4.51 -7.13 -2.76
N PHE A 65 -5.60 -7.86 -2.75
CA PHE A 65 -6.37 -8.15 -1.55
C PHE A 65 -6.79 -9.62 -1.54
N ASP A 66 -6.39 -10.32 -0.49
CA ASP A 66 -6.71 -11.73 -0.29
C ASP A 66 -7.83 -11.85 0.75
N ILE A 67 -8.78 -12.75 0.51
CA ILE A 67 -9.87 -13.04 1.45
C ILE A 67 -9.46 -14.28 2.25
N GLN A 68 -9.03 -14.07 3.48
CA GLN A 68 -8.67 -15.19 4.38
C GLN A 68 -9.80 -15.54 5.35
N ASP A 69 -10.60 -14.55 5.75
CA ASP A 69 -11.68 -14.75 6.70
C ASP A 69 -12.95 -13.93 6.40
N SER A 70 -13.98 -14.11 7.24
CA SER A 70 -15.26 -13.40 7.10
C SER A 70 -15.17 -11.87 7.29
N ARG A 71 -14.11 -11.36 7.92
CA ARG A 71 -13.87 -9.91 8.03
C ARG A 71 -13.38 -9.38 6.69
N ASP A 72 -12.58 -10.13 5.96
CA ASP A 72 -12.10 -9.72 4.63
C ASP A 72 -13.24 -9.66 3.60
N GLU A 73 -14.22 -10.55 3.70
CA GLU A 73 -15.45 -10.48 2.89
C GLU A 73 -16.20 -9.16 3.11
N ARG A 74 -16.25 -8.67 4.36
CA ARG A 74 -16.86 -7.38 4.69
C ARG A 74 -16.05 -6.23 4.10
N VAL A 75 -14.71 -6.31 4.15
CA VAL A 75 -13.82 -5.32 3.53
C VAL A 75 -14.08 -5.22 2.03
N TYR A 76 -14.25 -6.35 1.33
CA TYR A 76 -14.59 -6.35 -0.10
C TYR A 76 -15.94 -5.66 -0.37
N SER A 77 -17.01 -6.00 0.37
CA SER A 77 -18.31 -5.33 0.22
C SER A 77 -18.25 -3.83 0.52
N THR A 78 -17.36 -3.43 1.43
CA THR A 78 -17.11 -2.04 1.81
C THR A 78 -16.39 -1.29 0.68
N LEU A 79 -15.41 -1.93 0.02
CA LEU A 79 -14.76 -1.39 -1.19
C LEU A 79 -15.73 -1.26 -2.36
N LEU A 80 -16.59 -2.25 -2.59
CA LEU A 80 -17.65 -2.17 -3.61
C LEU A 80 -18.58 -0.98 -3.35
N THR A 81 -18.97 -0.78 -2.09
CA THR A 81 -19.78 0.37 -1.69
C THR A 81 -19.05 1.69 -1.95
N ALA A 82 -17.75 1.76 -1.63
CA ALA A 82 -16.93 2.94 -1.90
C ALA A 82 -16.83 3.26 -3.40
N LEU A 83 -16.67 2.23 -4.24
CA LEU A 83 -16.63 2.34 -5.70
C LEU A 83 -17.95 2.90 -6.24
N VAL A 84 -19.09 2.34 -5.83
CA VAL A 84 -20.42 2.78 -6.29
C VAL A 84 -20.73 4.19 -5.80
N ALA A 85 -20.39 4.51 -4.54
CA ALA A 85 -20.65 5.82 -3.94
C ALA A 85 -19.57 6.87 -4.28
N GLN A 86 -18.55 6.51 -5.07
CA GLN A 86 -17.42 7.39 -5.43
C GLN A 86 -16.73 8.04 -4.22
N LYS A 87 -16.65 7.29 -3.12
CA LYS A 87 -16.06 7.74 -1.86
C LYS A 87 -14.54 7.70 -1.90
N GLU A 88 -13.92 8.55 -1.08
CA GLU A 88 -12.47 8.55 -0.95
C GLU A 88 -12.04 7.41 -0.03
N VAL A 89 -11.02 6.66 -0.46
CA VAL A 89 -10.42 5.56 0.29
C VAL A 89 -8.92 5.80 0.44
N ARG A 90 -8.35 5.26 1.50
CA ARG A 90 -6.91 5.06 1.63
C ARG A 90 -6.65 3.63 2.05
N PHE A 91 -5.51 3.10 1.65
CA PHE A 91 -5.11 1.73 1.92
C PHE A 91 -3.93 1.69 2.88
N PHE A 92 -3.89 0.66 3.71
CA PHE A 92 -2.69 0.30 4.45
C PHE A 92 -1.95 -0.75 3.65
N LEU A 93 -0.74 -0.40 3.20
CA LEU A 93 0.09 -1.25 2.36
C LEU A 93 1.04 -2.07 3.22
N GLU A 94 1.24 -3.32 2.84
CA GLU A 94 2.39 -4.12 3.25
C GLU A 94 3.51 -3.98 2.21
N ASP A 95 4.76 -4.03 2.66
CA ASP A 95 5.94 -4.04 1.78
C ASP A 95 6.13 -5.43 1.15
N ASP A 96 5.11 -5.90 0.43
CA ASP A 96 5.16 -7.14 -0.34
C ASP A 96 4.75 -6.84 -1.79
N CYS A 97 5.64 -7.19 -2.72
CA CYS A 97 5.48 -7.05 -4.16
C CYS A 97 5.61 -8.40 -4.88
N SER A 98 5.50 -9.52 -4.15
CA SER A 98 5.77 -10.88 -4.66
C SER A 98 4.86 -11.30 -5.82
N VAL A 99 3.68 -10.69 -5.94
CA VAL A 99 2.70 -11.01 -6.98
C VAL A 99 2.54 -9.82 -7.93
N TRP A 100 2.91 -10.04 -9.20
CA TRP A 100 2.76 -9.07 -10.30
C TRP A 100 3.32 -7.66 -10.05
N ASP A 101 4.29 -7.52 -9.14
CA ASP A 101 4.84 -6.23 -8.70
C ASP A 101 3.77 -5.23 -8.24
N MET A 102 2.69 -5.73 -7.62
CA MET A 102 1.61 -4.94 -7.04
C MET A 102 1.69 -5.00 -5.50
N PRO A 103 1.46 -3.88 -4.79
CA PRO A 103 1.42 -3.88 -3.33
C PRO A 103 0.21 -4.64 -2.80
N LYS A 104 0.40 -5.35 -1.69
CA LYS A 104 -0.69 -5.97 -0.93
C LYS A 104 -1.32 -5.00 0.07
N ILE A 105 -2.64 -5.04 0.21
CA ILE A 105 -3.40 -4.24 1.18
C ILE A 105 -3.91 -5.10 2.33
N THR A 106 -3.80 -4.59 3.55
CA THR A 106 -4.32 -5.25 4.76
C THR A 106 -5.26 -4.39 5.59
N GLY A 107 -5.41 -3.12 5.19
CA GLY A 107 -6.33 -2.19 5.83
C GLY A 107 -6.95 -1.24 4.82
N ILE A 108 -8.19 -0.86 5.09
CA ILE A 108 -8.92 0.14 4.32
C ILE A 108 -9.50 1.18 5.27
N TYR A 109 -9.59 2.42 4.79
CA TYR A 109 -10.31 3.48 5.50
C TYR A 109 -11.06 4.32 4.47
N ILE A 110 -12.35 4.57 4.71
CA ILE A 110 -13.24 5.31 3.82
C ILE A 110 -13.62 6.64 4.46
N ARG A 111 -13.67 7.70 3.66
CA ARG A 111 -14.13 9.04 4.01
C ARG A 111 -15.42 9.42 3.28
#